data_AF-A0A2E3XPJ8-F1
#
_entry.id   AF-A0A2E3XPJ8-F1
#
_cell.length_a   1.000
_cell.length_b   1.000
_cell.length_c   1.000
_cell.angle_alpha   90.00
_cell.angle_beta   90.00
_cell.angle_gamma   90.00
#
_symmetry.space_group_name_H-M   'P 1'
#
loop_
_entity.id
_entity.type
_entity.pdbx_description
1 polymer ?
#
loop_
_entity_poly.entity_id
_entity_poly.type
_entity_poly.pdbx_seq_one_letter_code
_entity_poly.pdbx_strand_id
1 'polypeptide(L)'
;MLAIASLIIILTLSITVTKVATIILKHTGLSEQSARFQARSAFTGVGFTTKESEKVVNHPVRRKTLMVLMLLGNMGIVTSMSSLLIAFVGQDDSGPSWLKIFMIMTGIVGIWTMASSAIVEKYLSIFVEKFLKRYTSLEIKDYASLLHLQGNYRISEQAVTKDMWICDKKLKEIKLWKEGILLLGIKRADGEFIGAPMVANTIHEGDELILYGHLDKLRQLAEREYGIAGDFAHKKAALERRKEIKDLKKEEIKRA
;
A
#
# COMPACT_ATOMS: atom_id res chain seq x y z
N MET A 1 9.28 -29.38 -30.32
CA MET A 1 8.23 -28.31 -30.23
C MET A 1 7.55 -28.26 -28.87
N LEU A 2 7.15 -29.40 -28.28
CA LEU A 2 6.51 -29.46 -26.95
C LEU A 2 7.36 -28.84 -25.84
N ALA A 3 8.68 -29.09 -25.84
CA ALA A 3 9.59 -28.49 -24.86
C ALA A 3 9.60 -26.95 -24.92
N ILE A 4 9.57 -26.37 -26.14
CA ILE A 4 9.50 -24.91 -26.34
C ILE A 4 8.13 -24.37 -25.86
N ALA A 5 7.04 -25.05 -26.19
CA ALA A 5 5.71 -24.67 -25.72
C ALA A 5 5.64 -24.71 -24.17
N SER A 6 6.20 -25.75 -23.55
CA SER A 6 6.28 -25.87 -22.09
C SER A 6 7.10 -24.72 -21.48
N LEU A 7 8.23 -24.36 -22.09
CA LEU A 7 9.06 -23.24 -21.64
C LEU A 7 8.26 -21.92 -21.67
N ILE A 8 7.57 -21.64 -22.78
CA ILE A 8 6.75 -20.43 -22.91
C ILE A 8 5.67 -20.42 -21.82
N ILE A 9 4.97 -21.53 -21.60
CA ILE A 9 3.93 -21.64 -20.56
C ILE A 9 4.51 -21.39 -19.15
N ILE A 10 5.66 -21.98 -18.83
CA ILE A 10 6.30 -21.80 -17.52
C ILE A 10 6.71 -20.34 -17.32
N LEU A 11 7.27 -19.68 -18.34
CA LEU A 11 7.63 -18.27 -18.27
C LEU A 11 6.40 -17.36 -18.13
N THR A 12 5.33 -17.64 -18.87
CA THR A 12 4.04 -16.93 -18.75
C THR A 12 3.46 -17.08 -17.34
N LEU A 13 3.48 -18.28 -16.78
CA LEU A 13 3.01 -18.55 -15.42
C LEU A 13 3.87 -17.83 -14.38
N SER A 14 5.20 -17.86 -14.53
CA SER A 14 6.16 -17.20 -13.66
C SER A 14 5.90 -15.69 -13.56
N ILE A 15 5.67 -15.03 -14.70
CA ILE A 15 5.35 -13.59 -14.74
C ILE A 15 3.96 -13.31 -14.16
N THR A 16 2.99 -14.17 -14.43
CA THR A 16 1.63 -14.03 -13.90
C THR A 16 1.63 -14.12 -12.37
N VAL A 17 2.30 -15.13 -11.80
CA VAL A 17 2.41 -15.34 -10.36
C VAL A 17 3.14 -14.17 -9.69
N THR A 18 4.24 -13.68 -10.27
CA THR A 18 4.94 -12.50 -9.73
C THR A 18 4.11 -11.22 -9.78
N LYS A 19 3.31 -11.01 -10.85
CA LYS A 19 2.35 -9.90 -10.92
C LYS A 19 1.26 -10.02 -9.86
N VAL A 20 0.68 -11.20 -9.67
CA VAL A 20 -0.33 -11.46 -8.64
C VAL A 20 0.25 -11.17 -7.25
N ALA A 21 1.44 -11.67 -6.95
CA ALA A 21 2.13 -11.40 -5.69
C ALA A 21 2.37 -9.89 -5.49
N THR A 22 2.79 -9.18 -6.53
CA THR A 22 2.96 -7.71 -6.50
C THR A 22 1.65 -7.02 -6.12
N ILE A 23 0.53 -7.40 -6.72
CA ILE A 23 -0.79 -6.82 -6.42
C ILE A 23 -1.18 -7.10 -4.97
N ILE A 24 -1.01 -8.33 -4.50
CA ILE A 24 -1.28 -8.70 -3.09
C ILE A 24 -0.45 -7.83 -2.14
N LEU A 25 0.86 -7.68 -2.42
CA LEU A 25 1.75 -6.85 -1.61
C LEU A 25 1.34 -5.37 -1.62
N LYS A 26 0.92 -4.82 -2.77
CA LYS A 26 0.35 -3.45 -2.84
C LYS A 26 -0.89 -3.32 -1.96
N HIS A 27 -1.81 -4.29 -1.98
CA HIS A 27 -3.02 -4.26 -1.13
C HIS A 27 -2.74 -4.33 0.36
N THR A 28 -1.58 -4.84 0.77
CA THR A 28 -1.18 -4.77 2.18
C THR A 28 -0.61 -3.40 2.58
N GLY A 29 -0.41 -2.45 1.66
CA GLY A 29 0.08 -1.10 1.94
C GLY A 29 1.55 -0.83 1.55
N LEU A 30 2.20 -1.73 0.80
CA LEU A 30 3.53 -1.45 0.26
C LEU A 30 3.45 -0.50 -0.95
N SER A 31 4.46 0.36 -1.10
CA SER A 31 4.59 1.18 -2.30
C SER A 31 4.75 0.29 -3.53
N GLU A 32 4.29 0.76 -4.69
CA GLU A 32 4.36 -0.02 -5.93
C GLU A 32 5.79 -0.47 -6.28
N GLN A 33 6.76 0.42 -6.09
CA GLN A 33 8.18 0.11 -6.34
C GLN A 33 8.70 -0.98 -5.39
N SER A 34 8.40 -0.87 -4.09
CA SER A 34 8.83 -1.86 -3.09
C SER A 34 8.14 -3.21 -3.32
N ALA A 35 6.83 -3.22 -3.58
CA ALA A 35 6.08 -4.44 -3.89
C ALA A 35 6.61 -5.17 -5.14
N ARG A 36 6.87 -4.44 -6.23
CA ARG A 36 7.44 -5.01 -7.48
C ARG A 36 8.83 -5.58 -7.24
N PHE A 37 9.68 -4.85 -6.53
CA PHE A 37 11.04 -5.29 -6.21
C PHE A 37 11.02 -6.53 -5.32
N GLN A 38 10.18 -6.55 -4.30
CA GLN A 38 10.04 -7.67 -3.37
C GLN A 38 9.47 -8.92 -4.02
N ALA A 39 8.42 -8.79 -4.85
CA ALA A 39 7.89 -9.95 -5.57
C ALA A 39 8.93 -10.55 -6.53
N ARG A 40 9.61 -9.71 -7.32
CA ARG A 40 10.63 -10.21 -8.27
C ARG A 40 11.77 -10.91 -7.57
N SER A 41 12.30 -10.29 -6.55
CA SER A 41 13.49 -10.79 -5.90
C SER A 41 13.21 -12.06 -5.08
N ALA A 42 12.04 -12.16 -4.44
CA ALA A 42 11.63 -13.39 -3.79
C ALA A 42 11.39 -14.52 -4.79
N PHE A 43 10.86 -14.24 -5.99
CA PHE A 43 10.74 -15.22 -7.05
C PHE A 43 12.10 -15.66 -7.61
N THR A 44 13.05 -14.75 -7.77
CA THR A 44 14.39 -15.09 -8.27
C THR A 44 15.33 -15.60 -7.18
N GLY A 45 14.89 -15.66 -5.92
CA GLY A 45 15.71 -16.07 -4.78
C GLY A 45 16.83 -15.08 -4.41
N VAL A 46 16.77 -13.84 -4.91
CA VAL A 46 17.73 -12.80 -4.52
C VAL A 46 17.24 -12.13 -3.24
N GLY A 47 18.14 -11.96 -2.28
CA GLY A 47 17.83 -11.35 -1.00
C GLY A 47 17.53 -9.85 -1.10
N PHE A 48 17.15 -9.27 0.04
CA PHE A 48 16.95 -7.83 0.21
C PHE A 48 17.79 -7.32 1.36
N THR A 49 17.90 -5.99 1.46
CA THR A 49 18.44 -5.37 2.67
C THR A 49 17.54 -5.64 3.87
N THR A 50 18.10 -5.62 5.08
CA THR A 50 17.36 -5.86 6.34
C THR A 50 16.17 -4.93 6.49
N LYS A 51 16.35 -3.64 6.17
CA LYS A 51 15.28 -2.61 6.22
C LYS A 51 14.10 -2.93 5.29
N GLU A 52 14.36 -3.52 4.12
CA GLU A 52 13.28 -3.95 3.22
C GLU A 52 12.61 -5.22 3.74
N SER A 53 13.37 -6.16 4.31
CA SER A 53 12.87 -7.42 4.85
C SER A 53 11.92 -7.22 6.04
N GLU A 54 12.22 -6.28 6.94
CA GLU A 54 11.37 -5.93 8.08
C GLU A 54 9.96 -5.48 7.65
N LYS A 55 9.85 -4.76 6.53
CA LYS A 55 8.57 -4.34 5.97
C LYS A 55 7.70 -5.53 5.55
N VAL A 56 8.28 -6.69 5.28
CA VAL A 56 7.54 -7.85 4.74
C VAL A 56 7.31 -8.92 5.78
N VAL A 57 8.29 -9.17 6.65
CA VAL A 57 8.25 -10.28 7.62
C VAL A 57 7.28 -10.01 8.78
N ASN A 58 7.05 -8.74 9.13
CA ASN A 58 6.17 -8.32 10.22
C ASN A 58 4.67 -8.43 9.88
N HIS A 59 4.31 -8.69 8.61
CA HIS A 59 2.91 -8.85 8.20
C HIS A 59 2.65 -10.30 7.75
N PRO A 60 1.70 -11.04 8.36
CA PRO A 60 1.52 -12.48 8.12
C PRO A 60 1.22 -12.83 6.66
N VAL A 61 0.38 -12.03 5.98
CA VAL A 61 0.09 -12.22 4.55
C VAL A 61 1.30 -11.96 3.67
N ARG A 62 2.01 -10.85 3.87
CA ARG A 62 3.20 -10.54 3.07
C ARG A 62 4.24 -11.65 3.20
N ARG A 63 4.50 -12.11 4.43
CA ARG A 63 5.39 -13.25 4.72
C ARG A 63 4.95 -14.53 4.01
N LYS A 64 3.67 -14.89 4.07
CA LYS A 64 3.14 -16.10 3.41
C LYS A 64 3.23 -16.01 1.88
N THR A 65 2.90 -14.85 1.30
CA THR A 65 3.04 -14.58 -0.13
C THR A 65 4.49 -14.75 -0.58
N LEU A 66 5.45 -14.18 0.15
CA LEU A 66 6.87 -14.34 -0.18
C LEU A 66 7.34 -15.80 -0.08
N MET A 67 6.96 -16.53 0.97
CA MET A 67 7.37 -17.94 1.13
C MET A 67 6.89 -18.81 -0.04
N VAL A 68 5.63 -18.63 -0.47
CA VAL A 68 5.09 -19.33 -1.64
C VAL A 68 5.84 -18.93 -2.91
N LEU A 69 6.16 -17.64 -3.04
CA LEU A 69 6.86 -17.13 -4.22
C LEU A 69 8.29 -17.65 -4.33
N MET A 70 9.00 -17.78 -3.22
CA MET A 70 10.34 -18.39 -3.16
C MET A 70 10.31 -19.87 -3.58
N LEU A 71 9.31 -20.62 -3.13
CA LEU A 71 9.13 -22.02 -3.53
C LEU A 71 8.84 -22.16 -5.02
N LEU A 72 7.87 -21.39 -5.52
CA LEU A 72 7.49 -21.39 -6.95
C LEU A 72 8.61 -20.88 -7.85
N GLY A 73 9.41 -19.92 -7.37
CA GLY A 73 10.57 -19.39 -8.05
C GLY A 73 11.60 -20.48 -8.36
N ASN A 74 12.04 -21.19 -7.33
CA ASN A 74 13.00 -22.29 -7.47
C ASN A 74 12.47 -23.40 -8.39
N MET A 75 11.20 -23.79 -8.24
CA MET A 75 10.54 -24.77 -9.11
C MET A 75 10.50 -24.30 -10.56
N GLY A 76 10.13 -23.03 -10.79
CA GLY A 76 10.04 -22.42 -12.11
C GLY A 76 11.38 -22.37 -12.84
N ILE A 77 12.46 -22.02 -12.13
CA ILE A 77 13.81 -21.98 -12.71
C ILE A 77 14.26 -23.38 -13.13
N VAL A 78 14.16 -24.38 -12.25
CA VAL A 78 14.57 -25.77 -12.55
C VAL A 78 13.78 -26.34 -13.72
N THR A 79 12.47 -26.13 -13.75
CA THR A 79 11.60 -26.63 -14.83
C THR A 79 11.90 -25.92 -16.15
N SER A 80 12.09 -24.60 -16.13
CA SER A 80 12.43 -23.82 -17.34
C SER A 80 13.77 -24.26 -17.92
N MET A 81 14.79 -24.46 -17.07
CA MET A 81 16.09 -24.98 -17.50
C MET A 81 15.96 -26.36 -18.12
N SER A 82 15.20 -27.26 -17.49
CA SER A 82 14.97 -28.61 -18.02
C SER A 82 14.28 -28.57 -19.39
N SER A 83 13.22 -27.76 -19.54
CA SER A 83 12.53 -27.55 -20.82
C SER A 83 13.46 -26.97 -21.89
N LEU A 84 14.34 -26.04 -21.54
CA LEU A 84 15.30 -25.45 -22.46
C LEU A 84 16.35 -26.48 -22.91
N LEU A 85 16.90 -27.27 -21.98
CA LEU A 85 17.82 -28.36 -22.30
C LEU A 85 17.17 -29.38 -23.24
N ILE A 86 15.94 -29.81 -22.94
CA ILE A 86 15.22 -30.75 -23.82
C ILE A 86 14.96 -30.13 -25.20
N ALA A 87 14.65 -28.83 -25.28
CA ALA A 87 14.37 -28.17 -26.55
C ALA A 87 15.58 -28.10 -27.51
N PHE A 88 16.81 -28.01 -26.96
CA PHE A 88 18.04 -27.81 -27.74
C PHE A 88 18.98 -29.02 -27.76
N VAL A 89 19.07 -29.77 -26.67
CA VAL A 89 19.94 -30.95 -26.50
C VAL A 89 19.17 -32.25 -26.75
N GLY A 90 17.85 -32.23 -26.54
CA GLY A 90 17.01 -33.38 -26.85
C GLY A 90 17.14 -33.77 -28.32
N GLN A 91 17.37 -35.07 -28.55
CA GLN A 91 17.56 -35.67 -29.87
C GLN A 91 16.21 -35.80 -30.60
N ASP A 92 15.52 -34.67 -30.77
CA ASP A 92 14.26 -34.55 -31.50
C ASP A 92 14.51 -33.78 -32.80
N ASP A 93 14.69 -34.55 -33.88
CA ASP A 93 14.94 -34.13 -35.26
C ASP A 93 13.66 -33.61 -35.96
N SER A 94 12.71 -33.07 -35.19
CA SER A 94 11.34 -32.80 -35.62
C SER A 94 11.12 -31.42 -36.28
N GLY A 95 12.15 -30.82 -36.87
CA GLY A 95 12.01 -29.62 -37.69
C GLY A 95 13.26 -28.75 -37.79
N PRO A 96 13.32 -27.81 -38.74
CA PRO A 96 14.50 -27.00 -38.99
C PRO A 96 14.77 -26.03 -37.82
N SER A 97 16.04 -25.88 -37.44
CA SER A 97 16.48 -25.11 -36.26
C SER A 97 16.00 -23.65 -36.25
N TRP A 98 15.82 -23.02 -37.43
CA TRP A 98 15.30 -21.66 -37.53
C TRP A 98 13.86 -21.53 -37.01
N LEU A 99 13.04 -22.57 -37.15
CA LEU A 99 11.66 -22.58 -36.68
C LEU A 99 11.60 -22.59 -35.15
N LYS A 100 12.51 -23.32 -34.50
CA LYS A 100 12.66 -23.35 -33.03
C LYS A 100 13.02 -21.96 -32.49
N ILE A 101 13.98 -21.29 -33.13
CA ILE A 101 14.39 -19.92 -32.78
C ILE A 101 13.24 -18.94 -32.97
N PHE A 102 12.54 -19.02 -34.11
CA PHE A 102 11.40 -18.15 -34.40
C PHE A 102 10.29 -18.32 -33.34
N MET A 103 9.95 -19.56 -32.98
CA MET A 103 8.93 -19.84 -31.97
C MET A 103 9.29 -19.28 -30.58
N ILE A 104 10.56 -19.37 -30.17
CA ILE A 104 11.04 -18.76 -28.92
C ILE A 104 10.95 -17.24 -28.99
N MET A 105 11.41 -16.62 -30.09
CA MET A 105 11.36 -15.18 -30.28
C MET A 105 9.93 -14.64 -30.24
N THR A 106 9.00 -15.26 -30.97
CA THR A 106 7.58 -14.92 -30.93
C THR A 106 7.00 -15.11 -29.53
N GLY A 107 7.36 -16.20 -28.84
CA GLY A 107 6.94 -16.46 -27.47
C GLY A 107 7.39 -15.38 -26.50
N ILE A 108 8.67 -14.98 -26.54
CA ILE A 108 9.22 -13.93 -25.68
C ILE A 108 8.55 -12.58 -25.95
N VAL A 109 8.33 -12.21 -27.22
CA VAL A 109 7.62 -10.98 -27.59
C VAL A 109 6.17 -11.01 -27.09
N GLY A 110 5.49 -12.15 -27.23
CA GLY A 110 4.14 -12.35 -26.69
C GLY A 110 4.10 -12.20 -25.17
N ILE A 111 5.09 -12.77 -24.47
CA ILE A 111 5.21 -12.63 -23.02
C ILE A 111 5.49 -11.18 -22.62
N TRP A 112 6.38 -10.48 -23.31
CA TRP A 112 6.72 -9.08 -23.03
C TRP A 112 5.52 -8.16 -23.19
N THR A 113 4.77 -8.30 -24.28
CA THR A 113 3.56 -7.51 -24.54
C THR A 113 2.48 -7.78 -23.49
N MET A 114 2.28 -9.04 -23.09
CA MET A 114 1.40 -9.42 -21.98
C MET A 114 1.87 -8.83 -20.64
N ALA A 115 3.18 -8.87 -20.38
CA ALA A 115 3.79 -8.34 -19.18
C ALA A 115 3.68 -6.80 -19.08
N SER A 116 3.65 -6.08 -20.19
CA SER A 116 3.52 -4.63 -20.22
C SER A 116 2.07 -4.12 -20.35
N SER A 117 1.09 -5.02 -20.57
CA SER A 117 -0.29 -4.62 -20.81
C SER A 117 -1.02 -4.18 -19.54
N ALA A 118 -1.58 -2.97 -19.57
CA ALA A 118 -2.44 -2.43 -18.51
C ALA A 118 -3.77 -3.19 -18.37
N ILE A 119 -4.25 -3.78 -19.46
CA ILE A 119 -5.48 -4.59 -19.47
C ILE A 119 -5.28 -5.84 -18.60
N VAL A 120 -4.14 -6.52 -18.78
CA VAL A 120 -3.79 -7.71 -17.98
C VAL A 120 -3.67 -7.34 -16.51
N GLU A 121 -3.04 -6.21 -16.19
CA GLU A 121 -2.93 -5.74 -14.81
C GLU A 121 -4.31 -5.45 -14.19
N LYS A 122 -5.23 -4.82 -14.92
CA LYS A 122 -6.60 -4.58 -14.47
C LYS A 122 -7.37 -5.87 -14.17
N TYR A 123 -7.33 -6.85 -15.08
CA TYR A 123 -8.01 -8.14 -14.87
C TYR A 123 -7.42 -8.93 -13.71
N LEU A 124 -6.08 -8.98 -13.60
CA LEU A 124 -5.42 -9.61 -12.46
C LEU A 124 -5.80 -8.93 -11.14
N SER A 125 -5.94 -7.60 -11.13
CA SER A 125 -6.33 -6.86 -9.92
C SER A 125 -7.74 -7.25 -9.47
N ILE A 126 -8.71 -7.25 -10.40
CA ILE A 126 -10.10 -7.69 -10.11
C ILE A 126 -10.12 -9.15 -9.63
N PHE A 127 -9.34 -10.02 -10.26
CA PHE A 127 -9.24 -11.43 -9.87
C PHE A 127 -8.69 -11.58 -8.45
N VAL A 128 -7.60 -10.88 -8.14
CA VAL A 128 -6.96 -10.91 -6.81
C VAL A 128 -7.91 -10.35 -5.76
N GLU A 129 -8.59 -9.24 -6.00
CA GLU A 129 -9.59 -8.69 -5.08
C GLU A 129 -10.71 -9.71 -4.77
N LYS A 130 -11.24 -10.38 -5.80
CA LYS A 130 -12.28 -11.40 -5.64
C LYS A 130 -11.77 -12.63 -4.89
N PHE A 131 -10.54 -13.06 -5.17
CA PHE A 131 -9.91 -14.19 -4.52
C PHE A 131 -9.62 -13.90 -3.04
N LEU A 132 -9.07 -12.72 -2.74
CA LEU A 132 -8.79 -12.29 -1.38
C LEU A 132 -10.07 -12.22 -0.54
N LYS A 133 -11.17 -11.66 -1.09
CA LYS A 133 -12.49 -11.62 -0.43
C LYS A 133 -13.07 -13.01 -0.11
N ARG A 134 -12.74 -14.02 -0.92
CA ARG A 134 -13.32 -15.37 -0.81
C ARG A 134 -12.50 -16.32 0.07
N TYR A 135 -11.17 -16.23 0.01
CA TYR A 135 -10.27 -17.20 0.65
C TYR A 135 -9.54 -16.65 1.87
N THR A 136 -9.64 -15.35 2.13
CA THR A 136 -9.04 -14.77 3.33
C THR A 136 -10.07 -13.93 4.07
N SER A 137 -10.24 -14.21 5.37
CA SER A 137 -10.80 -13.26 6.34
C SER A 137 -9.77 -12.15 6.60
N LEU A 138 -9.26 -11.56 5.54
CA LEU A 138 -8.39 -10.42 5.65
C LEU A 138 -9.28 -9.28 6.13
N GLU A 139 -9.13 -8.95 7.41
CA GLU A 139 -9.30 -7.58 7.91
C GLU A 139 -8.32 -6.60 7.23
N ILE A 140 -8.07 -6.76 5.93
CA ILE A 140 -7.76 -5.64 5.06
C ILE A 140 -9.11 -4.96 4.84
N LYS A 141 -9.64 -4.39 5.92
CA LYS A 141 -10.49 -3.22 5.77
C LYS A 141 -9.60 -2.23 5.05
N ASP A 142 -10.06 -1.89 3.89
CA ASP A 142 -9.58 -0.88 3.00
C ASP A 142 -9.61 0.48 3.73
N TYR A 143 -8.66 0.70 4.64
CA TYR A 143 -8.60 1.91 5.47
C TYR A 143 -8.33 3.16 4.63
N ALA A 144 -7.82 3.03 3.40
CA ALA A 144 -7.59 4.16 2.51
C ALA A 144 -8.78 4.45 1.58
N SER A 145 -9.52 3.42 1.14
CA SER A 145 -10.59 3.61 0.13
C SER A 145 -12.02 3.57 0.70
N LEU A 146 -12.25 3.07 1.92
CA LEU A 146 -13.56 3.19 2.59
C LEU A 146 -13.89 4.61 3.07
N LEU A 147 -12.91 5.50 3.15
CA LEU A 147 -13.12 6.86 3.65
C LEU A 147 -13.49 7.89 2.60
N HIS A 148 -13.65 7.50 1.31
CA HIS A 148 -14.11 8.39 0.24
C HIS A 148 -13.54 9.82 0.38
N LEU A 149 -12.24 9.90 0.66
CA LEU A 149 -11.54 11.14 0.94
C LEU A 149 -11.39 11.89 -0.38
N GLN A 150 -12.42 12.64 -0.77
CA GLN A 150 -12.33 13.54 -1.90
C GLN A 150 -11.39 14.70 -1.53
N GLY A 151 -10.39 14.94 -2.37
CA GLY A 151 -9.37 15.96 -2.15
C GLY A 151 -8.20 15.49 -1.29
N ASN A 152 -7.61 16.41 -0.50
CA ASN A 152 -6.41 16.19 0.31
C ASN A 152 -6.72 15.87 1.79
N TYR A 153 -7.89 15.31 2.10
CA TYR A 153 -8.25 14.88 3.46
C TYR A 153 -7.69 13.47 3.74
N ARG A 154 -7.20 13.20 4.95
CA ARG A 154 -6.69 11.88 5.39
C ARG A 154 -6.97 11.63 6.87
N ILE A 155 -6.98 10.35 7.25
CA ILE A 155 -6.80 9.92 8.64
C ILE A 155 -5.30 9.77 8.92
N SER A 156 -4.83 10.31 10.04
CA SER A 156 -3.46 10.19 10.52
C SER A 156 -3.45 9.76 11.98
N GLU A 157 -2.54 8.86 12.32
CA GLU A 157 -2.18 8.53 13.70
C GLU A 157 -1.02 9.43 14.11
N GLN A 158 -1.10 10.04 15.29
CA GLN A 158 -0.07 10.94 15.81
C GLN A 158 0.24 10.59 17.25
N ALA A 159 1.46 10.12 17.50
CA ALA A 159 1.98 9.93 18.85
C ALA A 159 2.26 11.30 19.50
N VAL A 160 1.87 11.45 20.77
CA VAL A 160 2.02 12.67 21.54
C VAL A 160 3.32 12.61 22.34
N THR A 161 4.21 13.57 22.11
CA THR A 161 5.44 13.78 22.89
C THR A 161 5.32 15.01 23.78
N LYS A 162 6.17 15.13 24.81
CA LYS A 162 6.16 16.28 25.75
C LYS A 162 6.33 17.64 25.06
N ASP A 163 7.05 17.67 23.95
CA ASP A 163 7.40 18.91 23.24
C ASP A 163 6.25 19.42 22.35
N MET A 164 5.20 18.62 22.18
CA MET A 164 4.04 18.98 21.37
C MET A 164 3.08 19.91 22.12
N TRP A 165 2.55 20.91 21.42
CA TRP A 165 1.60 21.89 21.95
C TRP A 165 0.31 21.29 22.55
N ILE A 166 -0.03 20.06 22.16
CA ILE A 166 -1.27 19.35 22.50
C ILE A 166 -1.12 18.59 23.83
N CYS A 167 0.11 18.30 24.26
CA CYS A 167 0.39 17.54 25.48
C CYS A 167 -0.18 18.25 26.72
N ASP A 168 -0.76 17.48 27.64
CA ASP A 168 -1.38 17.90 28.90
C ASP A 168 -2.52 18.92 28.78
N LYS A 169 -3.10 19.07 27.58
CA LYS A 169 -4.26 19.95 27.35
C LYS A 169 -5.56 19.15 27.29
N LYS A 170 -6.63 19.78 27.79
CA LYS A 170 -7.99 19.26 27.67
C LYS A 170 -8.52 19.49 26.27
N LEU A 171 -9.27 18.52 25.72
CA LEU A 171 -9.89 18.65 24.39
C LEU A 171 -10.77 19.91 24.26
N LYS A 172 -11.39 20.36 25.36
CA LYS A 172 -12.14 21.62 25.44
C LYS A 172 -11.32 22.84 25.04
N GLU A 173 -10.03 22.85 25.31
CA GLU A 173 -9.14 24.01 25.13
C GLU A 173 -8.54 24.02 23.73
N ILE A 174 -8.17 22.84 23.24
CA ILE A 174 -7.50 22.63 21.96
C ILE A 174 -8.45 22.90 20.78
N LYS A 175 -9.73 22.49 20.89
CA LYS A 175 -10.79 22.75 19.89
C LYS A 175 -10.37 22.51 18.43
N LEU A 176 -9.72 21.37 18.15
CA LEU A 176 -9.17 21.02 16.83
C LEU A 176 -10.18 21.14 15.68
N TRP A 177 -11.48 20.93 15.95
CA TRP A 177 -12.53 21.08 14.95
C TRP A 177 -12.63 22.50 14.38
N LYS A 178 -12.17 23.52 15.11
CA LYS A 178 -12.09 24.90 14.61
C LYS A 178 -11.01 25.08 13.54
N GLU A 179 -10.00 24.21 13.52
CA GLU A 179 -8.96 24.17 12.49
C GLU A 179 -9.32 23.24 11.32
N GLY A 180 -10.49 22.59 11.37
CA GLY A 180 -10.89 21.57 10.38
C GLY A 180 -10.29 20.18 10.64
N ILE A 181 -9.85 19.90 11.86
CA ILE A 181 -9.33 18.59 12.28
C ILE A 181 -10.32 17.95 13.26
N LEU A 182 -10.72 16.72 12.98
CA LEU A 182 -11.61 15.93 13.83
C LEU A 182 -10.81 14.84 14.55
N LEU A 183 -10.91 14.80 15.88
CA LEU A 183 -10.34 13.72 16.68
C LEU A 183 -11.34 12.56 16.73
N LEU A 184 -10.94 11.41 16.20
CA LEU A 184 -11.77 10.21 16.12
C LEU A 184 -11.59 9.30 17.34
N GLY A 185 -10.38 9.26 17.90
CA GLY A 185 -10.05 8.40 19.03
C GLY A 185 -8.72 8.74 19.69
N ILE A 186 -8.56 8.26 20.92
CA ILE A 186 -7.31 8.32 21.69
C ILE A 186 -6.96 6.90 22.10
N LYS A 187 -5.77 6.45 21.77
CA LYS A 187 -5.20 5.20 22.29
C LYS A 187 -4.18 5.56 23.35
N ARG A 188 -4.45 5.17 24.59
CA ARG A 188 -3.61 5.45 25.75
C ARG A 188 -2.33 4.62 25.73
N ALA A 189 -1.31 5.08 26.45
CA ALA A 189 -0.06 4.34 26.62
C ALA A 189 -0.23 2.98 27.33
N ASP A 190 -1.27 2.82 28.15
CA ASP A 190 -1.64 1.56 28.82
C ASP A 190 -2.40 0.57 27.92
N GLY A 191 -2.70 0.97 26.68
CA GLY A 191 -3.44 0.19 25.69
C GLY A 191 -4.95 0.41 25.70
N GLU A 192 -5.50 1.25 26.58
CA GLU A 192 -6.92 1.60 26.57
C GLU A 192 -7.28 2.41 25.31
N PHE A 193 -8.38 2.06 24.65
CA PHE A 193 -8.87 2.79 23.47
C PHE A 193 -10.15 3.58 23.78
N ILE A 194 -10.07 4.89 23.67
CA ILE A 194 -11.19 5.81 23.83
C ILE A 194 -11.71 6.21 22.44
N GLY A 195 -12.79 5.56 22.01
CA GLY A 195 -13.53 5.95 20.81
C GLY A 195 -14.44 7.16 21.06
N ALA A 196 -14.43 8.14 20.16
CA ALA A 196 -15.21 9.39 20.26
C ALA A 196 -14.97 10.13 21.61
N PRO A 197 -13.74 10.62 21.85
CA PRO A 197 -13.36 11.20 23.14
C PRO A 197 -14.21 12.45 23.47
N MET A 198 -14.62 12.55 24.73
CA MET A 198 -15.43 13.66 25.23
C MET A 198 -14.58 14.89 25.53
N VAL A 199 -15.25 16.03 25.59
CA VAL A 199 -14.64 17.35 25.80
C VAL A 199 -13.84 17.45 27.11
N ALA A 200 -14.12 16.58 28.08
CA ALA A 200 -13.43 16.47 29.37
C ALA A 200 -12.13 15.66 29.34
N ASN A 201 -11.87 14.86 28.29
CA ASN A 201 -10.66 14.07 28.21
C ASN A 201 -9.42 14.98 28.03
N THR A 202 -8.35 14.60 28.72
CA THR A 202 -7.02 15.22 28.64
C THR A 202 -6.11 14.30 27.84
N ILE A 203 -5.29 14.90 26.99
CA ILE A 203 -4.26 14.20 26.20
C ILE A 203 -2.99 14.16 27.04
N HIS A 204 -2.39 12.99 27.19
CA HIS A 204 -1.15 12.79 27.94
C HIS A 204 -0.01 12.40 27.00
N GLU A 205 1.22 12.52 27.50
CA GLU A 205 2.40 11.98 26.83
C GLU A 205 2.25 10.47 26.59
N GLY A 206 2.67 10.01 25.41
CA GLY A 206 2.61 8.60 25.04
C GLY A 206 1.25 8.15 24.48
N ASP A 207 0.24 9.02 24.51
CA ASP A 207 -1.02 8.79 23.81
C ASP A 207 -0.81 8.80 22.28
N GLU A 208 -1.59 7.99 21.57
CA GLU A 208 -1.67 7.96 20.12
C GLU A 208 -3.05 8.47 19.68
N LEU A 209 -3.07 9.60 18.97
CA LEU A 209 -4.29 10.28 18.53
C LEU A 209 -4.66 9.84 17.11
N ILE A 210 -5.93 9.48 16.91
CA ILE A 210 -6.48 9.19 15.59
C ILE A 210 -7.20 10.44 15.09
N LEU A 211 -6.62 11.11 14.09
CA LEU A 211 -7.07 12.42 13.58
C LEU A 211 -7.57 12.30 12.14
N TYR A 212 -8.62 13.05 11.79
CA TYR A 212 -9.12 13.22 10.44
C TYR A 212 -9.06 14.70 10.04
N GLY A 213 -8.44 15.02 8.90
CA GLY A 213 -8.35 16.41 8.44
C GLY A 213 -7.61 16.56 7.12
N HIS A 214 -7.46 17.81 6.66
CA HIS A 214 -6.67 18.13 5.47
C HIS A 214 -5.17 17.91 5.74
N LEU A 215 -4.43 17.32 4.79
CA LEU A 215 -3.02 16.94 4.94
C LEU A 215 -2.14 18.07 5.49
N ASP A 216 -2.27 19.27 4.94
CA ASP A 216 -1.48 20.44 5.36
C ASP A 216 -1.76 20.84 6.81
N LYS A 217 -3.01 20.71 7.26
CA LYS A 217 -3.42 21.05 8.63
C LYS A 217 -2.94 19.99 9.62
N LEU A 218 -2.96 18.71 9.22
CA LEU A 218 -2.38 17.63 10.02
C LEU A 218 -0.87 17.78 10.21
N ARG A 219 -0.13 18.15 9.15
CA ARG A 219 1.32 18.45 9.24
C ARG A 219 1.62 19.65 10.13
N GLN A 220 0.89 20.76 9.95
CA GLN A 220 1.01 21.94 10.80
C GLN A 220 0.70 21.68 12.28
N LEU A 221 -0.10 20.65 12.57
CA LEU A 221 -0.38 20.23 13.93
C LEU A 221 0.74 19.35 14.49
N ALA A 222 1.27 18.42 13.69
CA ALA A 222 2.36 17.53 14.08
C ALA A 222 3.68 18.29 14.37
N GLU A 223 3.96 19.33 13.60
CA GLU A 223 5.16 20.18 13.74
C GLU A 223 4.98 21.28 14.80
N ARG A 224 3.83 21.33 15.50
CA ARG A 224 3.49 22.42 16.41
C ARG A 224 4.15 22.26 17.78
N GLU A 225 5.18 23.06 18.01
CA GLU A 225 5.88 23.13 19.28
C GLU A 225 5.08 23.83 20.38
N TYR A 226 5.33 23.41 21.63
CA TYR A 226 4.75 24.00 22.82
C TYR A 226 5.11 25.49 23.00
N GLY A 227 4.16 26.29 23.48
CA GLY A 227 4.37 27.70 23.84
C GLY A 227 3.57 28.72 23.01
N ILE A 228 3.94 30.01 23.15
CA ILE A 228 3.22 31.17 22.60
C ILE A 228 3.13 31.10 21.05
N ALA A 229 4.16 30.55 20.40
CA ALA A 229 4.17 30.34 18.95
C ALA A 229 3.07 29.36 18.51
N GLY A 230 2.88 28.26 19.25
CA GLY A 230 1.82 27.28 19.00
C GLY A 230 0.42 27.87 19.20
N ASP A 231 0.21 28.69 20.23
CA ASP A 231 -1.08 29.38 20.46
C ASP A 231 -1.42 30.39 19.36
N PHE A 232 -0.40 31.10 18.84
CA PHE A 232 -0.57 32.01 17.71
C PHE A 232 -0.91 31.24 16.43
N ALA A 233 -0.21 30.12 16.17
CA ALA A 233 -0.50 29.25 15.04
C ALA A 233 -1.92 28.68 15.09
N HIS A 234 -2.38 28.24 16.27
CA HIS A 234 -3.77 27.79 16.50
C HIS A 234 -4.78 28.90 16.16
N LYS A 235 -4.59 30.12 16.69
CA LYS A 235 -5.50 31.25 16.42
C LYS A 235 -5.52 31.61 14.93
N LYS A 236 -4.37 31.61 14.26
CA LYS A 236 -4.26 31.87 12.82
C LYS A 236 -5.01 30.82 12.00
N ALA A 237 -4.78 29.54 12.27
CA ALA A 237 -5.45 28.44 11.56
C ALA A 237 -6.99 28.48 11.76
N ALA A 238 -7.46 28.78 12.97
CA ALA A 238 -8.89 28.93 13.26
C ALA A 238 -9.53 30.14 12.53
N LEU A 239 -8.78 31.24 12.37
CA LEU A 239 -9.25 32.41 11.62
C LEU A 239 -9.32 32.16 10.11
N GLU A 240 -8.32 31.49 9.54
CA GLU A 240 -8.32 31.05 8.14
C GLU A 240 -9.54 30.18 7.85
N ARG A 241 -9.77 29.16 8.68
CA ARG A 241 -10.91 28.26 8.51
C ARG A 241 -12.25 28.99 8.60
N ARG A 242 -12.36 29.97 9.49
CA ARG A 242 -13.58 30.80 9.61
C ARG A 242 -13.83 31.65 8.37
N LYS A 243 -12.78 32.12 7.68
CA LYS A 243 -12.91 32.84 6.40
C LYS A 243 -13.39 31.90 5.30
N GLU A 244 -12.74 30.74 5.15
CA GLU A 244 -13.13 29.71 4.17
C GLU A 244 -14.61 29.32 4.30
N ILE A 245 -15.09 29.06 5.52
CA ILE A 245 -16.50 28.72 5.76
C ILE A 245 -17.44 29.87 5.39
N LYS A 246 -17.03 31.13 5.62
CA LYS A 246 -17.85 32.29 5.23
C LYS A 246 -17.92 32.46 3.72
N ASP A 247 -16.83 32.22 3.02
CA ASP A 247 -16.77 32.36 1.56
C ASP A 247 -17.56 31.25 0.87
N LEU A 248 -17.44 30.00 1.34
CA LEU A 248 -18.27 28.88 0.88
C LEU A 248 -19.78 29.15 1.07
N LYS A 249 -20.18 29.68 2.23
CA LYS A 249 -21.58 30.06 2.47
C LYS A 249 -22.06 31.17 1.53
N LYS A 250 -21.20 32.13 1.18
CA LYS A 250 -21.55 33.18 0.19
C LYS A 250 -21.69 32.61 -1.22
N GLU A 251 -20.88 31.63 -1.59
CA GLU A 251 -20.98 30.96 -2.89
C GLU A 251 -22.23 30.08 -3.00
N GLU A 252 -22.59 29.36 -1.93
CA GLU A 252 -23.84 28.59 -1.88
C GLU A 252 -25.08 29.49 -2.02
N ILE A 253 -25.10 30.64 -1.32
CA ILE A 253 -26.19 31.62 -1.43
C ILE A 253 -26.28 32.24 -2.83
N LYS A 254 -25.15 32.36 -3.57
CA LYS A 254 -25.15 32.84 -4.96
C LYS A 254 -25.59 31.79 -5.98
N ARG A 255 -25.54 30.51 -5.63
CA ARG A 255 -25.90 29.37 -6.50
C ARG A 255 -27.34 28.89 -6.29
N ALA A 256 -27.96 29.24 -5.17
CA ALA A 256 -29.37 29.02 -4.86
C ALA A 256 -30.24 30.17 -5.43
#